data_AF-A0AAE3NRL9-F1
#
_entry.id   AF-A0AAE3NRL9-F1
#
_cell.length_a   1.000
_cell.length_b   1.000
_cell.length_c   1.000
_cell.angle_alpha   90.00
_cell.angle_beta   90.00
_cell.angle_gamma   90.00
#
_symmetry.space_group_name_H-M   'P 1'
#
loop_
_entity.id
_entity.type
_entity.pdbx_description
1 polymer ?
#
loop_
_entity_poly.entity_id
_entity_poly.type
_entity_poly.pdbx_seq_one_letter_code
_entity_poly.pdbx_strand_id
1 'polypeptide(L)'
;MPLIVLAALAVILPLLLVPRGTRKHWEVAVAIWGAAGLLLLCGGVVFAVVYAAEGVGVGPAFGQAPLATGWFFVQLSGTAAVAWLPVLFLVWLGLAQRVEKRKGPDKAREGRK
;
A
#
# COMPACT_ATOMS: atom_id res chain seq x y z
N MET A 1 9.23 13.84 7.84
CA MET A 1 9.79 13.18 6.64
C MET A 1 9.17 11.79 6.36
N PRO A 2 9.01 10.86 7.31
CA PRO A 2 8.55 9.49 7.02
C PRO A 2 7.16 9.41 6.38
N LEU A 3 6.25 10.27 6.84
CA LEU A 3 4.86 10.28 6.39
C LEU A 3 4.71 10.68 4.91
N ILE A 4 5.56 11.57 4.40
CA ILE A 4 5.52 12.00 2.99
C ILE A 4 5.94 10.84 2.08
N VAL A 5 6.98 10.10 2.48
CA VAL A 5 7.45 8.91 1.75
C VAL A 5 6.33 7.85 1.71
N LEU A 6 5.66 7.62 2.83
CA LEU A 6 4.54 6.67 2.90
C LEU A 6 3.34 7.10 2.07
N ALA A 7 2.99 8.38 2.08
CA ALA A 7 1.91 8.91 1.25
C ALA A 7 2.22 8.77 -0.25
N ALA A 8 3.46 9.04 -0.67
CA ALA A 8 3.89 8.85 -2.05
C ALA A 8 3.84 7.37 -2.47
N LEU A 9 4.35 6.48 -1.63
CA LEU A 9 4.28 5.03 -1.85
C LEU A 9 2.83 4.54 -1.95
N ALA A 10 1.91 5.12 -1.18
CA ALA A 10 0.49 4.76 -1.19
C ALA A 10 -0.21 5.06 -2.53
N VAL A 11 0.34 5.97 -3.32
CA VAL A 11 -0.12 6.25 -4.69
C VAL A 11 0.58 5.36 -5.71
N ILE A 12 1.90 5.24 -5.62
CA ILE A 12 2.71 4.54 -6.62
C ILE A 12 2.47 3.04 -6.61
N LEU A 13 2.40 2.43 -5.43
CA LEU A 13 2.28 0.98 -5.30
C LEU A 13 1.03 0.40 -5.97
N PRO A 14 -0.19 0.88 -5.69
CA PRO A 14 -1.39 0.38 -6.35
C PRO A 14 -1.32 0.54 -7.87
N LEU A 15 -0.73 1.64 -8.37
CA LEU A 15 -0.62 1.90 -9.80
C LEU A 15 0.34 0.95 -10.52
N LEU A 16 1.38 0.46 -9.83
CA LEU A 16 2.30 -0.55 -10.35
C LEU A 16 1.71 -1.97 -10.24
N LEU A 17 1.01 -2.27 -9.14
CA LEU A 17 0.44 -3.58 -8.87
C LEU A 17 -0.82 -3.87 -9.70
N VAL A 18 -1.59 -2.85 -10.08
CA VAL A 18 -2.81 -3.03 -10.89
C VAL A 18 -2.47 -3.18 -12.37
N PRO A 19 -2.77 -4.33 -13.00
CA PRO A 19 -2.55 -4.50 -14.43
C PRO A 19 -3.39 -3.49 -15.23
N ARG A 20 -2.78 -2.76 -16.17
CA ARG A 20 -3.45 -1.70 -16.96
C ARG A 20 -4.70 -2.15 -17.74
N GLY A 21 -4.98 -3.46 -17.84
CA GLY A 21 -6.12 -4.08 -18.51
C GLY A 21 -7.24 -4.61 -17.60
N THR A 22 -7.15 -4.40 -16.28
CA THR A 22 -8.08 -4.97 -15.28
C THR A 22 -9.55 -4.71 -15.61
N ARG A 23 -10.35 -5.78 -15.70
CA ARG A 23 -11.81 -5.73 -15.90
C ARG A 23 -12.60 -6.28 -14.71
N LYS A 24 -11.93 -6.86 -13.72
CA LYS A 24 -12.54 -7.49 -12.55
C LYS A 24 -12.27 -6.69 -11.28
N HIS A 25 -13.29 -6.47 -10.46
CA HIS A 25 -13.15 -5.78 -9.16
C HIS A 25 -12.26 -6.56 -8.18
N TRP A 26 -12.26 -7.89 -8.27
CA TRP A 26 -11.38 -8.76 -7.46
C TRP A 26 -9.89 -8.46 -7.67
N GLU A 27 -9.45 -8.31 -8.92
CA GLU A 27 -8.05 -8.01 -9.25
C GLU A 27 -7.61 -6.65 -8.66
N VAL A 28 -8.50 -5.66 -8.65
CA VAL A 28 -8.26 -4.36 -8.00
C VAL A 28 -8.17 -4.51 -6.49
N ALA A 29 -9.05 -5.31 -5.87
CA ALA A 29 -9.01 -5.55 -4.42
C ALA A 29 -7.71 -6.24 -4.00
N VAL A 30 -7.27 -7.27 -4.72
CA VAL A 30 -6.00 -7.98 -4.46
C VAL A 30 -4.80 -7.04 -4.57
N ALA A 31 -4.77 -6.19 -5.60
CA ALA A 31 -3.68 -5.22 -5.77
C ALA A 31 -3.64 -4.17 -4.64
N ILE A 32 -4.81 -3.73 -4.14
CA ILE A 32 -4.91 -2.80 -3.02
C ILE A 32 -4.46 -3.45 -1.71
N TRP A 33 -4.87 -4.69 -1.45
CA TRP A 33 -4.39 -5.44 -0.29
C TRP A 33 -2.88 -5.69 -0.36
N GLY A 34 -2.35 -6.02 -1.54
CA GLY A 34 -0.92 -6.16 -1.77
C GLY A 34 -0.16 -4.86 -1.53
N ALA A 35 -0.69 -3.72 -2.02
CA ALA A 35 -0.11 -2.41 -1.78
C ALA A 35 -0.13 -2.02 -0.29
N ALA A 36 -1.23 -2.30 0.42
CA ALA A 36 -1.34 -2.06 1.85
C ALA A 36 -0.33 -2.89 2.65
N GLY A 37 -0.16 -4.17 2.32
CA GLY A 37 0.85 -5.03 2.93
C GLY A 37 2.27 -4.52 2.69
N LEU A 38 2.58 -4.10 1.45
CA LEU A 38 3.91 -3.57 1.14
C LEU A 38 4.17 -2.22 1.83
N LEU A 39 3.16 -1.36 1.97
CA LEU A 39 3.25 -0.11 2.71
C LEU A 39 3.58 -0.34 4.19
N LEU A 40 2.97 -1.34 4.82
CA LEU A 40 3.29 -1.71 6.20
C LEU A 40 4.75 -2.15 6.35
N LEU A 41 5.25 -2.95 5.41
CA LEU A 41 6.64 -3.40 5.43
C LEU A 41 7.61 -2.24 5.16
N CYS A 42 7.36 -1.45 4.12
CA CYS A 42 8.18 -0.29 3.78
C CYS A 42 8.19 0.74 4.91
N GLY A 43 7.05 1.01 5.55
CA GLY A 43 7.00 1.92 6.69
C GLY A 43 7.77 1.39 7.88
N GLY A 44 7.70 0.09 8.17
CA GLY A 44 8.52 -0.53 9.21
C GLY A 44 10.02 -0.30 8.96
N VAL A 45 10.47 -0.49 7.72
CA VAL A 45 11.86 -0.23 7.32
C VAL A 45 12.22 1.26 7.45
N VAL A 46 11.36 2.16 6.98
CA VAL A 46 11.59 3.61 7.08
C VAL A 46 11.71 4.03 8.55
N PHE A 47 10.83 3.55 9.43
CA PHE A 47 10.92 3.84 10.86
C PHE A 47 12.19 3.26 11.48
N ALA A 48 12.56 2.02 11.15
CA ALA A 48 13.80 1.41 11.63
C ALA A 48 15.04 2.22 11.23
N VAL A 49 15.10 2.70 9.99
CA VAL A 49 16.20 3.54 9.48
C VAL A 49 16.23 4.89 10.20
N VAL A 50 15.07 5.53 10.39
CA VAL A 50 14.99 6.82 11.10
C VAL A 50 15.45 6.66 12.55
N TYR A 51 14.97 5.64 13.25
CA TYR A 51 15.39 5.37 14.63
C TYR A 51 16.90 5.07 14.71
N ALA A 52 17.44 4.31 13.75
CA ALA A 52 18.89 4.06 13.69
C ALA A 52 19.69 5.34 13.46
N ALA A 53 19.20 6.25 12.61
CA ALA A 53 19.83 7.54 12.33
C ALA A 53 19.81 8.49 13.54
N GLU A 54 18.76 8.41 14.38
CA GLU A 54 18.64 9.14 15.65
C GLU A 54 19.51 8.52 16.77
N GLY A 55 20.33 7.51 16.47
CA GLY A 55 21.23 6.87 17.43
C GLY A 55 20.55 5.85 18.34
N VAL A 56 19.30 5.48 18.07
CA VAL A 56 18.66 4.36 18.77
C VAL A 56 19.33 3.07 18.33
N GLY A 57 19.67 2.20 19.28
CA GLY A 57 20.36 0.93 19.05
C GLY A 57 19.54 -0.13 18.30
N VAL A 58 19.04 0.18 17.11
CA VAL A 58 18.22 -0.70 16.26
C VAL A 58 18.99 -1.95 15.84
N GLY A 59 20.26 -1.81 15.45
CA GLY A 59 21.12 -2.94 15.11
C GLY A 59 21.29 -3.95 16.26
N PRO A 60 21.73 -3.50 17.45
CA PRO A 60 21.76 -4.34 18.64
C PRO A 60 20.41 -4.97 19.01
N ALA A 61 19.31 -4.22 18.90
CA ALA A 61 17.97 -4.73 19.17
C ALA A 61 17.58 -5.87 18.22
N PHE A 62 17.86 -5.73 16.92
CA PHE A 62 17.67 -6.80 15.94
C PHE A 62 18.59 -8.02 16.21
N GLY A 63 19.79 -7.82 16.75
CA GLY A 63 20.68 -8.91 17.12
C GLY A 63 20.20 -9.73 18.32
N GLN A 64 19.46 -9.12 19.26
CA GLN A 64 18.94 -9.78 20.45
C GLN A 64 17.56 -10.41 20.21
N ALA A 65 16.65 -9.70 19.53
CA ALA A 65 15.27 -10.13 19.36
C ALA A 65 14.73 -9.73 17.98
N PRO A 66 15.19 -10.36 16.89
CA PRO A 66 14.91 -9.91 15.52
C PRO A 66 13.42 -9.87 15.20
N LEU A 67 12.66 -10.89 15.64
CA LEU A 67 11.22 -10.96 15.41
C LEU A 67 10.45 -9.91 16.22
N ALA A 68 10.82 -9.69 17.49
CA ALA A 68 10.15 -8.70 18.34
C ALA A 68 10.42 -7.27 17.85
N THR A 69 11.67 -6.98 17.48
CA THR A 69 12.07 -5.69 16.92
C THR A 69 11.42 -5.43 15.57
N GLY A 70 11.41 -6.42 14.66
CA GLY A 70 10.70 -6.32 13.39
C GLY A 70 9.20 -6.08 13.56
N TRP A 71 8.56 -6.84 14.45
CA TRP A 71 7.14 -6.69 14.76
C TRP A 71 6.80 -5.31 15.33
N PHE A 72 7.65 -4.78 16.23
CA PHE A 72 7.50 -3.43 16.77
C PHE A 72 7.45 -2.37 15.65
N PHE A 73 8.39 -2.41 14.70
CA PHE A 73 8.41 -1.46 13.60
C PHE A 73 7.23 -1.62 12.63
N VAL A 74 6.75 -2.84 12.41
CA VAL A 74 5.52 -3.10 11.63
C VAL A 74 4.29 -2.53 12.34
N GLN A 75 4.17 -2.73 13.65
CA GLN A 75 3.09 -2.12 14.44
C GLN A 75 3.15 -0.60 14.41
N LEU A 76 4.35 -0.03 14.52
CA LEU A 76 4.57 1.41 14.42
C LEU A 76 4.21 1.95 13.02
N SER A 77 4.50 1.18 11.97
CA SER A 77 4.01 1.51 10.62
C SER A 77 2.48 1.40 10.50
N GLY A 78 1.88 0.49 11.26
CA GLY A 78 0.43 0.33 11.37
C GLY A 78 -0.25 1.53 12.02
N THR A 79 0.34 2.14 13.05
CA THR A 79 -0.22 3.37 13.63
C THR A 79 -0.13 4.54 12.67
N ALA A 80 0.91 4.58 11.82
CA ALA A 80 1.02 5.53 10.71
C ALA A 80 0.00 5.29 9.57
N ALA A 81 -0.81 4.22 9.63
CA ALA A 81 -1.86 3.96 8.65
C ALA A 81 -2.90 5.08 8.57
N VAL A 82 -3.12 5.82 9.64
CA VAL A 82 -4.01 6.99 9.62
C VAL A 82 -3.59 8.00 8.53
N ALA A 83 -2.29 8.08 8.21
CA ALA A 83 -1.77 8.99 7.18
C ALA A 83 -1.93 8.45 5.74
N TRP A 84 -1.74 7.14 5.52
CA TRP A 84 -1.71 6.57 4.17
C TRP A 84 -2.99 5.82 3.75
N LEU A 85 -3.80 5.35 4.70
CA LEU A 85 -5.03 4.61 4.45
C LEU A 85 -6.10 5.46 3.72
N PRO A 86 -6.33 6.74 4.04
CA PRO A 86 -7.22 7.60 3.26
C PRO A 86 -6.76 7.78 1.81
N VAL A 87 -5.44 7.90 1.59
CA VAL A 87 -4.85 8.01 0.25
C VAL A 87 -5.08 6.73 -0.54
N LEU A 88 -4.81 5.57 0.08
CA LEU A 88 -5.03 4.25 -0.51
C LEU A 88 -6.50 4.04 -0.88
N PHE A 89 -7.42 4.50 -0.04
CA PHE A 89 -8.86 4.44 -0.26
C PHE A 89 -9.29 5.27 -1.49
N LEU A 90 -8.78 6.51 -1.61
CA LEU A 90 -9.04 7.35 -2.78
C LEU A 90 -8.50 6.72 -4.08
N VAL A 91 -7.31 6.12 -4.02
CA VAL A 91 -6.72 5.40 -5.17
C VAL A 91 -7.56 4.18 -5.55
N TRP A 92 -8.03 3.41 -4.56
CA TRP A 92 -8.94 2.29 -4.79
C TRP A 92 -10.24 2.74 -5.47
N LEU A 93 -10.89 3.79 -4.98
CA LEU A 93 -12.10 4.34 -5.59
C LEU A 93 -11.87 4.76 -7.05
N GLY A 94 -10.77 5.46 -7.32
CA GLY A 94 -10.42 5.86 -8.70
C GLY A 94 -10.19 4.66 -9.62
N LEU A 95 -9.58 3.59 -9.12
CA LEU A 95 -9.39 2.34 -9.87
C LEU A 95 -10.70 1.57 -10.07
N ALA A 96 -11.57 1.50 -9.06
CA ALA A 96 -12.88 0.87 -9.15
C ALA A 96 -13.75 1.55 -10.22
N GLN A 97 -13.78 2.89 -10.24
CA GLN A 97 -14.48 3.66 -11.27
C GLN A 97 -13.92 3.42 -12.68
N ARG A 98 -12.61 3.21 -12.82
CA ARG A 98 -11.99 2.86 -14.13
C ARG A 98 -12.45 1.50 -14.64
N VAL A 99 -12.65 0.52 -13.77
CA VAL A 99 -13.19 -0.79 -14.15
C VAL A 99 -14.61 -0.67 -14.68
N GLU A 100 -15.46 0.12 -14.04
CA GLU A 100 -16.85 0.35 -14.48
C GLU A 100 -16.90 1.06 -15.84
N LYS A 101 -16.10 2.11 -16.03
CA LYS A 101 -16.00 2.82 -17.31
C LYS A 101 -15.60 1.89 -18.47
N ARG A 102 -14.81 0.85 -18.20
CA ARG A 102 -14.39 -0.15 -19.21
C ARG A 102 -15.44 -1.22 -19.49
N LYS A 103 -16.35 -1.49 -18.54
CA LYS A 103 -17.49 -2.40 -18.76
C LYS A 103 -18.62 -1.76 -19.58
N GLY A 104 -18.74 -0.43 -19.55
CA GLY A 104 -19.71 0.33 -20.34
C GLY A 104 -19.76 -0.03 -21.84
N PRO A 105 -18.63 -0.02 -22.57
CA PRO A 105 -18.61 -0.37 -23.99
C PRO A 105 -18.86 -1.86 -24.30
N ASP A 106 -18.60 -2.78 -23.36
CA ASP A 106 -18.90 -4.22 -23.55
C ASP A 106 -20.42 -4.47 -23.48
N LYS A 107 -21.13 -3.88 -22.50
CA LYS A 107 -22.60 -4.03 -22.40
C LYS A 107 -23.34 -3.46 -23.61
N ALA A 108 -22.83 -2.39 -24.20
CA ALA A 108 -23.39 -1.80 -25.42
C ALA A 108 -23.20 -2.68 -26.68
N ARG A 109 -22.25 -3.63 -26.64
CA ARG A 109 -22.04 -4.63 -27.70
C ARG A 109 -22.85 -5.90 -27.47
N GLU A 110 -23.06 -6.31 -26.21
CA GLU A 110 -23.93 -7.44 -25.87
C GLU A 110 -25.41 -7.15 -26.15
N GLY A 111 -25.91 -5.94 -25.85
CA GLY A 111 -27.30 -5.56 -26.13
C GLY A 111 -27.63 -5.32 -27.61
N ARG A 112 -26.67 -5.51 -28.52
CA ARG A 112 -26.83 -5.33 -29.98
C ARG A 112 -26.80 -6.65 -30.76
N LYS A 113 -26.75 -7.79 -30.08
CA LYS A 113 -26.94 -9.13 -30.63
C LYS A 113 -28.28 -9.69 -30.15
#